data_AF-A0A3B9L7R0-F1
#
_entry.id   AF-A0A3B9L7R0-F1
#
_cell.length_a   1.000
_cell.length_b   1.000
_cell.length_c   1.000
_cell.angle_alpha   90.00
_cell.angle_beta   90.00
_cell.angle_gamma   90.00
#
_symmetry.space_group_name_H-M   'P 1'
#
loop_
_entity.id
_entity.type
_entity.pdbx_description
1 polymer ?
#
loop_
_entity_poly.entity_id
_entity_poly.type
_entity_poly.pdbx_seq_one_letter_code
_entity_poly.pdbx_strand_id
1 'polypeptide(L)'
;MINFFRINPFLLGMLLLPALAWGEAADRNKPIELEADTVTVNDAKKTSTYAGNVVLTQGTLEIHADKLVVREDAEGFQHSTSTGNPTTFKQKLEGRDEYMSGSAQRIEY
;
A
#
# COMPACT_ATOMS: atom_id res chain seq x y z
N MET A 1 -13.17 -68.04 -17.32
CA MET A 1 -12.12 -67.63 -18.29
C MET A 1 -12.10 -66.10 -18.31
N ILE A 2 -11.00 -65.53 -17.83
CA ILE A 2 -10.81 -64.09 -17.56
C ILE A 2 -10.20 -63.48 -18.83
N ASN A 3 -10.82 -62.46 -19.42
CA ASN A 3 -10.25 -61.74 -20.56
C ASN A 3 -9.69 -60.40 -20.06
N PHE A 4 -8.35 -60.30 -20.08
CA PHE A 4 -7.58 -59.11 -19.75
C PHE A 4 -7.74 -58.06 -20.85
N PHE A 5 -8.30 -56.90 -20.50
CA PHE A 5 -8.33 -55.74 -21.38
C PHE A 5 -6.95 -55.05 -21.36
N ARG A 6 -6.36 -54.88 -22.54
CA ARG A 6 -5.01 -54.32 -22.74
C ARG A 6 -5.03 -52.81 -22.45
N ILE A 7 -4.12 -52.34 -21.61
CA ILE A 7 -3.97 -50.93 -21.24
C ILE A 7 -3.10 -50.23 -22.30
N ASN A 8 -3.62 -49.17 -22.91
CA ASN A 8 -2.95 -48.41 -23.98
C ASN A 8 -2.00 -47.36 -23.36
N PRO A 9 -0.72 -47.25 -23.77
CA PRO A 9 0.25 -46.32 -23.19
C PRO A 9 0.20 -44.97 -23.93
N PHE A 10 -0.92 -44.26 -23.83
CA PHE A 10 -1.03 -42.90 -24.36
C PHE A 10 -1.90 -42.07 -23.41
N LEU A 11 -1.35 -41.74 -22.24
CA LEU A 11 -1.88 -40.69 -21.38
C LEU A 11 -0.76 -39.68 -21.13
N LEU A 12 -0.72 -38.78 -22.11
CA LEU A 12 0.04 -37.55 -22.20
C LEU A 12 -0.02 -36.78 -20.86
N GLY A 13 1.14 -36.51 -20.29
CA GLY A 13 1.29 -35.80 -19.04
C GLY A 13 0.67 -34.40 -19.12
N MET A 14 -0.29 -34.14 -18.25
CA MET A 14 -0.84 -32.80 -18.06
C MET A 14 0.06 -32.07 -17.07
N LEU A 15 1.03 -31.34 -17.61
CA LEU A 15 1.91 -30.44 -16.86
C LEU A 15 1.04 -29.28 -16.33
N LEU A 16 0.71 -29.33 -15.03
CA LEU A 16 0.15 -28.20 -14.29
C LEU A 16 1.23 -27.12 -14.18
N LEU A 17 1.25 -26.18 -15.12
CA LEU A 17 1.97 -24.93 -14.95
C LEU A 17 1.23 -24.11 -13.89
N PRO A 18 1.83 -23.80 -12.74
CA PRO A 18 1.21 -22.87 -11.81
C PRO A 18 1.14 -21.50 -12.50
N ALA A 19 -0.07 -21.00 -12.70
CA ALA A 19 -0.26 -19.62 -13.10
C ALA A 19 0.33 -18.75 -11.99
N LEU A 20 1.43 -18.07 -12.29
CA LEU A 20 1.97 -17.02 -11.44
C LEU A 20 0.91 -15.93 -11.37
N ALA A 21 0.08 -15.97 -10.33
CA ALA A 21 -0.80 -14.88 -9.99
C ALA A 21 0.08 -13.71 -9.57
N TRP A 22 0.37 -12.80 -10.50
CA TRP A 22 0.97 -11.51 -10.19
C TRP A 22 -0.08 -10.71 -9.43
N GLY A 23 -0.03 -10.80 -8.09
CA GLY A 23 -0.81 -9.92 -7.22
C GLY A 23 -0.46 -8.46 -7.53
N GLU A 24 -1.50 -7.61 -7.55
CA GLU A 24 -1.34 -6.16 -7.61
C GLU A 24 -0.34 -5.74 -6.52
N ALA A 25 0.68 -4.95 -6.88
CA ALA A 25 1.72 -4.59 -5.93
C ALA A 25 1.12 -3.71 -4.82
N ALA A 26 1.19 -4.19 -3.58
CA ALA A 26 0.74 -3.46 -2.40
C ALA A 26 1.27 -2.02 -2.39
N ASP A 27 0.39 -1.05 -2.16
CA ASP A 27 0.72 0.39 -2.13
C ASP A 27 1.91 0.71 -1.23
N ARG A 28 2.09 -0.05 -0.15
CA ARG A 28 3.20 0.08 0.81
C ARG A 28 4.59 0.00 0.19
N ASN A 29 4.74 -0.64 -0.97
CA ASN A 29 6.03 -0.76 -1.66
C ASN A 29 6.27 0.37 -2.66
N LYS A 30 5.30 1.26 -2.86
CA LYS A 30 5.42 2.40 -3.76
C LYS A 30 6.16 3.55 -3.05
N PRO A 31 6.83 4.44 -3.80
CA PRO A 31 7.42 5.66 -3.24
C PRO A 31 6.34 6.52 -2.57
N ILE A 32 6.72 7.21 -1.50
CA ILE A 32 5.88 8.23 -0.86
C ILE A 32 6.20 9.59 -1.50
N GLU A 33 5.15 10.29 -1.91
CA GLU A 33 5.20 11.68 -2.38
C GLU A 33 4.45 12.57 -1.38
N LEU A 34 5.03 13.75 -1.10
CA LEU A 34 4.51 14.71 -0.13
C LEU A 34 4.48 16.11 -0.71
N GLU A 35 3.29 16.71 -0.73
CA GLU A 35 3.05 18.08 -1.13
C GLU A 35 2.48 18.87 0.05
N ALA A 36 2.96 20.10 0.24
CA ALA A 36 2.49 21.02 1.28
C ALA A 36 2.95 22.45 1.00
N ASP A 37 2.33 23.43 1.64
CA ASP A 37 2.73 24.84 1.55
C ASP A 37 4.10 25.08 2.20
N THR A 38 4.38 24.39 3.32
CA THR A 38 5.63 24.54 4.07
C THR A 38 6.13 23.20 4.62
N VAL A 39 7.46 23.08 4.73
CA VAL A 39 8.13 21.97 5.40
C VAL A 39 9.13 22.51 6.42
N THR A 40 9.14 21.92 7.61
CA THR A 40 10.12 22.19 8.67
C THR A 40 10.80 20.88 9.06
N VAL A 41 12.12 20.82 8.92
CA VAL A 41 12.94 19.64 9.22
C VAL A 41 13.66 19.85 10.54
N ASN A 42 13.66 18.81 11.38
CA ASN A 42 14.42 18.76 12.61
C ASN A 42 15.28 17.49 12.63
N ASP A 43 16.53 17.61 12.17
CA ASP A 43 17.48 16.50 12.09
C ASP A 43 17.81 15.89 13.45
N ALA A 44 17.93 16.72 14.49
CA ALA A 44 18.23 16.26 15.84
C ALA A 44 17.12 15.34 16.39
N LYS A 45 15.87 15.57 15.98
CA LYS A 45 14.70 14.76 16.34
C LYS A 45 14.27 13.78 15.25
N LYS A 46 15.00 13.69 14.12
CA LYS A 46 14.64 12.89 12.95
C LYS A 46 13.15 13.04 12.56
N THR A 47 12.68 14.28 12.57
CA THR A 47 11.27 14.61 12.35
C THR A 47 11.13 15.68 11.26
N SER A 48 10.21 15.47 10.33
CA SER A 48 9.80 16.46 9.32
C SER A 48 8.33 16.81 9.52
N THR A 49 8.00 18.10 9.55
CA THR A 49 6.64 18.61 9.70
C THR A 49 6.23 19.36 8.44
N TYR A 50 5.18 18.89 7.79
CA TYR A 50 4.56 19.50 6.61
C TYR A 50 3.27 20.18 7.06
N ALA A 51 3.02 21.40 6.59
CA ALA A 51 1.85 22.18 6.99
C ALA A 51 1.29 23.00 5.84
N GLY A 52 -0.04 23.09 5.80
CA GLY A 52 -0.81 23.78 4.77
C GLY A 52 -1.06 22.89 3.56
N ASN A 53 -2.34 22.63 3.27
CA ASN A 53 -2.81 21.84 2.12
C ASN A 53 -1.99 20.56 1.89
N VAL A 54 -1.80 19.75 2.94
CA VAL A 54 -0.89 18.61 2.88
C VAL A 54 -1.55 17.45 2.14
N VAL A 55 -0.84 16.90 1.15
CA VAL A 55 -1.23 15.70 0.41
C VAL A 55 -0.09 14.67 0.50
N LEU A 56 -0.40 13.49 1.04
CA LEU A 56 0.49 12.32 1.01
C LEU A 56 -0.04 11.31 0.02
N THR A 57 0.81 10.89 -0.91
CA THR A 57 0.48 9.90 -1.93
C THR A 57 1.45 8.72 -1.85
N GLN A 58 0.92 7.50 -1.82
CA GLN A 58 1.71 6.28 -1.92
C GLN A 58 0.95 5.22 -2.74
N GLY A 59 1.29 5.07 -4.01
CA GLY A 59 0.53 4.21 -4.90
C GLY A 59 -0.90 4.72 -5.09
N THR A 60 -1.89 3.97 -4.64
CA THR A 60 -3.30 4.40 -4.63
C THR A 60 -3.76 5.01 -3.31
N LEU A 61 -2.93 4.97 -2.26
CA LEU A 61 -3.18 5.65 -1.00
C LEU A 61 -2.98 7.15 -1.19
N GLU A 62 -3.97 7.94 -0.79
CA GLU A 62 -3.95 9.39 -0.78
C GLU A 62 -4.50 9.88 0.57
N ILE A 63 -3.77 10.75 1.26
CA ILE A 63 -4.18 11.34 2.55
C ILE A 63 -4.13 12.86 2.44
N HIS A 64 -5.23 13.53 2.80
CA HIS A 64 -5.32 15.00 2.85
C HIS A 64 -5.37 15.47 4.30
N ALA A 65 -4.57 16.48 4.65
CA ALA A 65 -4.46 16.99 6.00
C ALA A 65 -4.11 18.49 6.05
N ASP A 66 -4.35 19.12 7.20
CA ASP A 66 -3.83 20.47 7.47
C ASP A 66 -2.33 20.41 7.83
N LYS A 67 -1.92 19.31 8.48
CA LYS A 67 -0.55 19.07 8.95
C LYS A 67 -0.21 17.59 8.96
N LEU A 68 1.00 17.26 8.54
CA LEU A 68 1.60 15.93 8.63
C LEU A 68 2.93 16.00 9.38
N VAL A 69 3.15 15.06 10.30
CA VAL A 69 4.45 14.87 10.96
C VAL A 69 4.98 13.49 10.58
N VAL A 70 6.15 13.46 9.95
CA VAL A 70 6.89 12.23 9.63
C VAL A 70 8.04 12.08 10.60
N ARG A 71 8.17 10.90 11.19
CA ARG A 71 9.28 10.51 12.06
C ARG A 71 9.97 9.27 11.53
N GLU A 72 11.29 9.32 11.52
CA GLU A 72 12.11 8.14 11.27
C GLU A 72 12.55 7.55 12.61
N ASP A 73 12.34 6.25 12.81
CA ASP A 73 12.86 5.54 13.97
C ASP A 73 14.32 5.09 13.77
N ALA A 74 14.89 4.44 14.79
CA ALA A 74 16.28 3.99 14.75
C ALA A 74 16.55 2.89 13.70
N GLU A 75 15.51 2.22 13.22
CA GLU A 75 15.57 1.16 12.21
C GLU A 75 15.34 1.72 10.80
N GLY A 76 15.02 3.02 10.70
CA GLY A 76 14.77 3.71 9.44
C GLY A 76 13.31 3.65 8.98
N PHE A 77 12.38 3.16 9.81
CA PHE A 77 10.96 3.15 9.44
C PHE A 77 10.36 4.54 9.62
N GLN A 78 9.60 4.94 8.61
CA GLN A 78 8.89 6.22 8.59
C GLN A 78 7.48 6.03 9.13
N HIS A 79 7.19 6.68 10.25
CA HIS A 79 5.86 6.80 10.83
C HIS A 79 5.31 8.18 10.52
N SER A 80 4.08 8.23 10.04
CA SER A 80 3.40 9.46 9.67
C SER A 80 2.17 9.70 10.53
N THR A 81 1.96 10.96 10.90
CA THR A 81 0.80 11.40 11.67
C THR A 81 0.19 12.60 10.97
N SER A 82 -0.99 12.40 10.41
CA SER A 82 -1.80 13.40 9.73
C SER A 82 -2.85 13.96 10.68
N THR A 83 -3.04 15.27 10.70
CA THR A 83 -4.06 15.93 11.53
C THR A 83 -4.72 17.08 10.77
N GLY A 84 -6.02 17.29 11.02
CA GLY A 84 -6.79 18.34 10.38
C GLY A 84 -8.28 18.29 10.72
N ASN A 85 -9.09 19.14 10.10
CA ASN A 85 -10.54 19.23 10.35
C ASN A 85 -11.39 19.21 9.07
N PRO A 86 -11.59 18.04 8.43
CA PRO A 86 -11.06 16.73 8.77
C PRO A 86 -9.78 16.37 7.99
N THR A 87 -9.06 15.37 8.48
CA THR A 87 -8.11 14.59 7.69
C THR A 87 -8.87 13.49 6.94
N THR A 88 -8.61 13.30 5.66
CA THR A 88 -9.25 12.24 4.86
C THR A 88 -8.22 11.29 4.29
N PHE A 89 -8.63 10.06 3.98
CA PHE A 89 -7.83 9.13 3.19
C PHE A 89 -8.68 8.43 2.14
N LYS A 90 -8.01 7.96 1.08
CA LYS A 90 -8.55 7.09 0.05
C LYS A 90 -7.50 6.06 -0.34
N GLN A 91 -7.88 4.81 -0.51
CA GLN A 91 -6.99 3.73 -0.93
C GLN A 91 -7.77 2.69 -1.75
N LYS A 92 -7.17 2.10 -2.78
CA LYS A 92 -7.75 0.98 -3.52
C LYS A 92 -7.69 -0.29 -2.66
N LEU A 93 -8.75 -1.10 -2.70
CA LEU A 93 -8.77 -2.42 -2.09
C LEU A 93 -8.00 -3.40 -2.95
N GLU A 94 -6.99 -4.07 -2.38
CA GLU A 94 -6.17 -5.02 -3.12
C GLU A 94 -7.02 -6.10 -3.79
N GLY A 95 -6.80 -6.30 -5.09
CA GLY A 95 -7.51 -7.29 -5.88
C GLY A 95 -8.97 -6.95 -6.20
N ARG A 96 -9.41 -5.71 -5.94
CA ARG A 96 -10.75 -5.20 -6.30
C ARG A 96 -10.65 -3.85 -6.98
N ASP A 97 -11.61 -3.54 -7.85
CA ASP A 97 -11.70 -2.21 -8.48
C ASP A 97 -12.57 -1.25 -7.65
N GLU A 98 -12.36 -1.29 -6.33
CA GLU A 98 -13.13 -0.53 -5.34
C GLU A 98 -12.17 0.26 -4.46
N TYR A 99 -12.61 1.44 -4.01
CA TYR A 99 -11.84 2.29 -3.09
C TYR A 99 -12.44 2.25 -1.70
N MET A 100 -11.58 2.15 -0.69
CA MET A 100 -11.87 2.46 0.70
C MET A 100 -11.54 3.92 0.95
N SER A 101 -12.38 4.62 1.71
CA SER A 101 -12.13 6.00 2.13
C SER A 101 -12.61 6.23 3.56
N GLY A 102 -12.05 7.22 4.23
CA GLY A 102 -12.49 7.63 5.55
C GLY A 102 -12.06 9.04 5.91
N SER A 103 -12.57 9.50 7.06
CA SER A 103 -12.34 10.85 7.57
C SER A 103 -12.17 10.78 9.09
N ALA A 104 -11.17 11.46 9.62
CA ALA A 104 -10.88 11.54 11.04
C ALA A 104 -10.19 12.87 11.38
N GLN A 105 -10.10 13.22 12.66
CA GLN A 105 -9.26 14.36 13.07
C GLN A 105 -7.75 14.04 13.03
N ARG A 106 -7.42 12.74 13.07
CA ARG A 106 -6.07 12.20 13.07
C ARG A 106 -6.04 10.88 12.32
N ILE A 107 -5.05 10.71 11.44
CA ILE A 107 -4.73 9.46 10.76
C ILE A 107 -3.25 9.14 11.03
N GLU A 108 -2.96 7.90 11.39
CA GLU A 108 -1.61 7.39 11.56
C GLU A 108 -1.34 6.32 10.49
N TYR A 109 -0.17 6.41 9.86
CA TYR A 109 0.25 5.51 8.79
C TYR A 109 1.74 5.22 8.89
#